data_AF-A0A1F8QLP8-F1
#
_entry.id   AF-A0A1F8QLP8-F1
#
_cell.length_a   1.000
_cell.length_b   1.000
_cell.length_c   1.000
_cell.angle_alpha   90.00
_cell.angle_beta   90.00
_cell.angle_gamma   90.00
#
_symmetry.space_group_name_H-M   'P 1'
#
loop_
_entity.id
_entity.type
_entity.pdbx_description
1 polymer ?
#
loop_
_entity_poly.entity_id
_entity_poly.type
_entity_poly.pdbx_seq_one_letter_code
_entity_poly.pdbx_strand_id
1 'polypeptide(L)'
;MSDALILGAVAYDPKVIAIWDGFKAYLTRHGLPFDYVLYSDYEHQVEALIAGNIHVAWNSPLAWIRAKRLASARGMNAHAIVMRDSDCDLASVIVVRADAPIKSVSDLKGRVVGVGAADSPQATLIPLAHLVSLGLKPETDFRVARNDLLVGKHGDHIGGEREAAKALIAGQVDAACLIEANYKLFVAEGTLPANATRILTRTPNFDHCNFTVTDHSPPMLVNRFRTLLLEMSYADPDIRPLFDMEGLKVWRAGRTEGYRALENAVDLFHYYSPEGAITFRELEIASQTALAMTGEPGSNANAPPAFLWKLWVYTNYDCNLRCSYCLAQSSPTALRRALGIENVKRLVDESVALGFDHVFFTGGEPFLLDDIYDMLGYSSTRIATTVLTNGMLLRGSRLEKLCAIKNDNLIVQVSLDGGRPEHHDFYRGKGSWEKTVEGIKQLQANGFRVRIGTTETPVNTGHITELCALHRALGIPDKDHFVRPLAKRGFSKEGIELHSGNLVPEITVNVDGVFWHPLSTDADMQVNNEIFPLAASVARVQAQLDATVGMDAVSLMTFT
;
A
#
# COMPACT_ATOMS: atom_id res chain seq x y z
N MET A 1 -1.36 -23.38 29.97
CA MET A 1 -1.23 -23.08 28.54
C MET A 1 0.06 -23.72 28.10
N SER A 2 0.05 -24.55 27.05
CA SER A 2 1.23 -25.35 26.67
C SER A 2 2.39 -24.45 26.22
N ASP A 3 3.60 -24.77 26.66
CA ASP A 3 4.87 -24.10 26.35
C ASP A 3 5.28 -24.26 24.87
N ALA A 4 4.50 -23.70 23.95
CA ALA A 4 4.84 -23.70 22.52
C ALA A 4 5.91 -22.64 22.20
N LEU A 5 6.80 -22.95 21.27
CA LEU A 5 7.64 -21.93 20.65
C LEU A 5 6.75 -21.05 19.77
N ILE A 6 6.84 -19.73 19.92
CA ILE A 6 6.04 -18.77 19.14
C ILE A 6 6.99 -18.04 18.20
N LEU A 7 6.82 -18.23 16.91
CA LEU A 7 7.56 -17.52 15.87
C LEU A 7 6.77 -16.29 15.41
N GLY A 8 7.40 -15.12 15.31
CA GLY A 8 6.89 -14.00 14.52
C GLY A 8 7.37 -14.09 13.08
N ALA A 9 6.47 -13.90 12.11
CA ALA A 9 6.81 -13.75 10.70
C ALA A 9 6.00 -12.61 10.05
N VAL A 10 6.57 -11.91 9.08
CA VAL A 10 5.87 -10.86 8.34
C VAL A 10 5.12 -11.42 7.15
N ALA A 11 3.84 -11.06 7.00
CA ALA A 11 3.00 -11.49 5.88
C ALA A 11 3.27 -10.64 4.63
N TYR A 12 4.38 -10.87 3.94
CA TYR A 12 4.73 -10.14 2.70
C TYR A 12 4.17 -10.79 1.42
N ASP A 13 3.73 -12.05 1.49
CA ASP A 13 3.14 -12.82 0.39
C ASP A 13 2.16 -13.87 0.95
N PRO A 14 1.05 -14.20 0.26
CA PRO A 14 0.12 -15.25 0.70
C PRO A 14 0.79 -16.60 1.02
N LYS A 15 1.90 -16.93 0.35
CA LYS A 15 2.65 -18.19 0.59
C LYS A 15 3.19 -18.30 2.01
N VAL A 16 3.36 -17.19 2.72
CA VAL A 16 3.89 -17.17 4.10
C VAL A 16 3.02 -18.04 5.03
N ILE A 17 1.70 -18.04 4.85
CA ILE A 17 0.80 -18.91 5.62
C ILE A 17 1.11 -20.38 5.35
N ALA A 18 1.18 -20.77 4.07
CA ALA A 18 1.44 -22.15 3.67
C ALA A 18 2.82 -22.66 4.16
N ILE A 19 3.82 -21.79 4.17
CA ILE A 19 5.15 -22.09 4.68
C ILE A 19 5.10 -22.40 6.18
N TRP A 20 4.52 -21.51 6.98
CA TRP A 20 4.53 -21.66 8.44
C TRP A 20 3.56 -22.72 8.94
N ASP A 21 2.42 -22.95 8.27
CA ASP A 21 1.57 -24.11 8.54
C ASP A 21 2.31 -25.43 8.28
N GLY A 22 3.06 -25.49 7.19
CA GLY A 22 3.89 -26.65 6.86
C GLY A 22 4.99 -26.91 7.89
N PHE A 23 5.74 -25.89 8.28
CA PHE A 23 6.75 -26.01 9.33
C PHE A 23 6.11 -26.33 10.69
N LYS A 24 4.96 -25.75 11.04
CA LYS A 24 4.22 -26.07 12.27
C LYS A 24 3.87 -27.55 12.34
N ALA A 25 3.36 -28.13 11.25
CA ALA A 25 3.04 -29.55 11.17
C ALA A 25 4.30 -30.42 11.35
N TYR A 26 5.41 -30.08 10.69
CA TYR A 26 6.67 -30.81 10.81
C TYR A 26 7.25 -30.73 12.22
N LEU A 27 7.37 -29.53 12.79
CA LEU A 27 7.99 -29.30 14.10
C LEU A 27 7.18 -29.97 15.21
N THR A 28 5.86 -29.89 15.14
CA THR A 28 4.96 -30.56 16.09
C THR A 28 5.13 -32.08 16.03
N ARG A 29 5.21 -32.66 14.82
CA ARG A 29 5.46 -34.11 14.64
C ARG A 29 6.80 -34.55 15.22
N HIS A 30 7.79 -33.67 15.25
CA HIS A 30 9.13 -33.92 15.79
C HIS A 30 9.29 -33.46 17.25
N GLY A 31 8.18 -33.31 17.98
CA GLY A 31 8.17 -33.09 19.42
C GLY A 31 8.48 -31.66 19.85
N LEU A 32 8.34 -30.67 18.97
CA LEU A 32 8.38 -29.25 19.31
C LEU A 32 6.98 -28.65 19.13
N PRO A 33 6.22 -28.39 20.21
CA PRO A 33 5.00 -27.60 20.13
C PRO A 33 5.33 -26.22 19.55
N PHE A 34 4.69 -25.86 18.46
CA PHE A 34 5.04 -24.68 17.67
C PHE A 34 3.78 -23.91 17.28
N ASP A 35 3.85 -22.60 17.38
CA ASP A 35 2.88 -21.68 16.84
C ASP A 35 3.56 -20.47 16.20
N TYR A 36 2.81 -19.70 15.42
CA TYR A 36 3.33 -18.49 14.80
C TYR A 36 2.30 -17.35 14.79
N VAL A 37 2.82 -16.13 14.80
CA VAL A 37 2.07 -14.88 14.71
C VAL A 37 2.51 -14.16 13.44
N LEU A 38 1.53 -13.69 12.66
CA LEU A 38 1.81 -12.91 11.46
C LEU A 38 1.74 -11.41 11.76
N TYR A 39 2.76 -10.68 11.31
CA TYR A 39 2.85 -9.23 11.42
C TYR A 39 2.67 -8.56 10.04
N SER A 40 2.08 -7.37 10.05
CA SER A 40 1.95 -6.50 8.88
C SER A 40 3.27 -5.86 8.46
N ASP A 41 4.27 -5.79 9.34
CA ASP A 41 5.55 -5.16 9.06
C ASP A 41 6.60 -5.68 10.05
N TYR A 42 7.86 -5.45 9.68
CA TYR A 42 9.00 -5.92 10.47
C TYR A 42 9.18 -5.11 11.75
N GLU A 43 8.78 -3.84 11.77
CA GLU A 43 8.90 -2.97 12.92
C GLU A 43 8.12 -3.54 14.12
N HIS A 44 6.83 -3.84 13.95
CA HIS A 44 6.00 -4.41 15.02
C HIS A 44 6.47 -5.81 15.43
N GLN A 45 6.92 -6.64 14.48
CA GLN A 45 7.49 -7.95 14.80
C GLN A 45 8.71 -7.82 15.71
N VAL A 46 9.61 -6.89 15.41
CA VAL A 46 10.81 -6.64 16.23
C VAL A 46 10.39 -6.15 17.62
N GLU A 47 9.41 -5.25 17.72
CA GLU A 47 8.92 -4.79 19.02
C GLU A 47 8.33 -5.92 19.85
N ALA A 48 7.57 -6.83 19.23
CA ALA A 48 7.04 -8.02 19.87
C ALA A 48 8.14 -8.99 20.35
N LEU A 49 9.21 -9.16 19.56
CA LEU A 49 10.37 -9.97 19.96
C LEU A 49 11.07 -9.36 21.20
N ILE A 50 11.28 -8.04 21.18
CA ILE A 50 11.98 -7.33 22.26
C ILE A 50 11.10 -7.26 23.53
N ALA A 51 9.77 -7.25 23.39
CA ALA A 51 8.83 -7.35 24.50
C ALA A 51 8.70 -8.78 25.08
N GLY A 52 9.16 -9.80 24.36
CA GLY A 52 9.00 -11.20 24.74
C GLY A 52 7.63 -11.80 24.40
N ASN A 53 6.86 -11.14 23.53
CA ASN A 53 5.56 -11.65 23.05
C ASN A 53 5.72 -12.82 22.07
N ILE A 54 6.86 -12.87 21.39
CA ILE A 54 7.29 -13.99 20.54
C ILE A 54 8.68 -14.46 20.97
N HIS A 55 8.98 -15.73 20.73
CA HIS A 55 10.23 -16.38 21.13
C HIS A 55 11.31 -16.34 20.05
N VAL A 56 10.91 -16.30 18.78
CA VAL A 56 11.81 -16.22 17.62
C VAL A 56 11.16 -15.28 16.62
N ALA A 57 11.94 -14.48 15.91
CA ALA A 57 11.46 -13.66 14.80
C ALA A 57 12.15 -14.07 13.50
N TRP A 58 11.38 -14.29 12.44
CA TRP A 58 11.93 -14.39 11.09
C TRP A 58 12.16 -12.98 10.55
N ASN A 59 13.37 -12.46 10.72
CA ASN A 59 13.71 -11.07 10.44
C ASN A 59 14.38 -10.90 9.09
N SER A 60 13.99 -9.85 8.36
CA SER A 60 14.78 -9.32 7.26
C SER A 60 16.10 -8.69 7.77
N PRO A 61 17.07 -8.37 6.89
CA PRO A 61 18.35 -7.81 7.33
C PRO A 61 18.23 -6.46 8.04
N LEU A 62 17.26 -5.62 7.66
CA LEU A 62 17.01 -4.33 8.34
C LEU A 62 16.34 -4.54 9.71
N ALA A 63 15.40 -5.48 9.78
CA ALA A 63 14.73 -5.88 11.01
C ALA A 63 15.73 -6.44 12.05
N TRP A 64 16.70 -7.23 11.59
CA TRP A 64 17.80 -7.73 12.43
C TRP A 64 18.62 -6.60 13.06
N ILE A 65 19.01 -5.58 12.28
CA ILE A 65 19.76 -4.44 12.81
C ILE A 65 18.92 -3.70 13.86
N ARG A 66 17.63 -3.49 13.59
CA ARG A 66 16.72 -2.85 14.56
C ARG A 66 16.61 -3.67 15.84
N ALA A 67 16.43 -4.99 15.73
CA ALA A 67 16.35 -5.90 16.88
C ALA A 67 17.63 -5.85 17.73
N LYS A 68 18.81 -5.87 17.09
CA LYS A 68 20.11 -5.75 17.77
C LYS A 68 20.24 -4.44 18.55
N ARG A 69 19.84 -3.31 17.94
CA ARG A 69 19.89 -1.99 18.59
C ARG A 69 18.90 -1.86 19.75
N LEU A 70 17.64 -2.27 19.55
CA LEU A 70 16.62 -2.24 20.59
C LEU A 70 16.94 -3.17 21.76
N ALA A 71 17.50 -4.36 21.48
CA ALA A 71 17.95 -5.28 22.53
C ALA A 71 19.06 -4.62 23.37
N SER A 72 20.09 -4.10 22.70
CA SER A 72 21.21 -3.40 23.36
C SER A 72 20.73 -2.21 24.21
N ALA A 73 19.83 -1.39 23.68
CA ALA A 73 19.24 -0.25 24.39
C ALA A 73 18.46 -0.65 25.66
N ARG A 74 17.97 -1.90 25.72
CA ARG A 74 17.29 -2.48 26.89
C ARG A 74 18.20 -3.36 27.75
N GLY A 75 19.52 -3.37 27.50
CA GLY A 75 20.48 -4.19 28.24
C GLY A 75 20.37 -5.70 27.96
N MET A 76 19.86 -6.06 26.79
CA MET A 76 19.73 -7.44 26.30
C MET A 76 20.61 -7.68 25.07
N ASN A 77 20.83 -8.95 24.72
CA ASN A 77 21.45 -9.33 23.46
C ASN A 77 20.41 -9.94 22.50
N ALA A 78 20.60 -9.66 21.21
CA ALA A 78 19.92 -10.35 20.12
C ALA A 78 20.90 -11.29 19.42
N HIS A 79 20.44 -12.49 19.06
CA HIS A 79 21.26 -13.53 18.43
C HIS A 79 20.61 -14.01 17.14
N ALA A 80 21.37 -14.05 16.05
CA ALA A 80 20.97 -14.72 14.81
C ALA A 80 21.30 -16.23 14.93
N ILE A 81 20.29 -17.11 14.95
CA ILE A 81 20.48 -18.52 15.29
C ILE A 81 20.54 -19.45 14.06
N VAL A 82 19.77 -19.13 13.02
CA VAL A 82 19.65 -19.93 11.77
C VAL A 82 19.30 -18.98 10.62
N MET A 83 19.77 -19.27 9.41
CA MET A 83 19.42 -18.53 8.19
C MET A 83 19.39 -19.46 6.97
N ARG A 84 18.78 -19.03 5.85
CA ARG A 84 18.79 -19.83 4.61
C ARG A 84 20.17 -19.78 3.98
N ASP A 85 20.54 -20.82 3.25
CA ASP A 85 21.72 -20.79 2.38
C ASP A 85 21.62 -19.71 1.30
N SER A 86 20.40 -19.39 0.85
CA SER A 86 20.10 -18.30 -0.07
C SER A 86 20.16 -16.90 0.55
N ASP A 87 20.26 -16.77 1.87
CA ASP A 87 20.45 -15.47 2.55
C ASP A 87 21.92 -15.10 2.74
N CYS A 88 22.85 -15.97 2.32
CA CYS A 88 24.28 -15.80 2.53
C CYS A 88 24.98 -15.23 1.29
N ASP A 89 25.92 -14.29 1.52
CA ASP A 89 26.86 -13.81 0.49
C ASP A 89 26.18 -13.19 -0.76
N LEU A 90 25.02 -12.57 -0.56
CA LEU A 90 24.27 -11.87 -1.60
C LEU A 90 24.96 -10.55 -1.98
N ALA A 91 24.64 -10.02 -3.15
CA ALA A 91 25.09 -8.69 -3.54
C ALA A 91 24.03 -7.99 -4.38
N SER A 92 24.13 -6.67 -4.41
CA SER A 92 23.35 -5.82 -5.28
C SER A 92 24.20 -5.31 -6.44
N VAL A 93 23.53 -5.03 -7.54
CA VAL A 93 24.11 -4.52 -8.77
C VAL A 93 23.44 -3.21 -9.13
N ILE A 94 24.24 -2.26 -9.61
CA ILE A 94 23.75 -1.05 -10.26
C ILE A 94 23.89 -1.29 -11.75
N VAL A 95 22.76 -1.27 -12.44
CA VAL A 95 22.62 -1.70 -13.82
C VAL A 95 22.26 -0.50 -14.69
N VAL A 96 22.89 -0.40 -15.86
CA VAL A 96 22.57 0.62 -16.87
C VAL A 96 22.18 -0.06 -18.17
N ARG A 97 21.54 0.66 -19.09
CA ARG A 97 21.33 0.15 -20.45
C ARG A 97 22.69 -0.08 -21.13
N ALA A 98 22.78 -1.14 -21.92
CA ALA A 98 24.02 -1.54 -22.59
C ALA A 98 24.52 -0.43 -23.54
N ASP A 99 23.60 0.27 -24.19
CA ASP A 99 23.84 1.39 -25.11
C ASP A 99 24.05 2.75 -24.42
N ALA A 100 23.85 2.82 -23.10
CA ALA A 100 23.97 4.08 -22.37
C ALA A 100 25.43 4.58 -22.36
N PRO A 101 25.66 5.90 -22.52
CA PRO A 101 26.99 6.50 -22.49
C PRO A 101 27.57 6.63 -21.07
N ILE A 102 27.32 5.64 -20.18
CA ILE A 102 27.68 5.64 -18.75
C ILE A 102 28.74 4.56 -18.51
N LYS A 103 30.02 4.89 -18.60
CA LYS A 103 31.12 3.91 -18.56
C LYS A 103 31.64 3.64 -17.16
N SER A 104 31.51 4.61 -16.26
CA SER A 104 31.93 4.50 -14.86
C SER A 104 30.85 5.03 -13.92
N VAL A 105 31.02 4.76 -12.62
CA VAL A 105 30.10 5.27 -11.59
C VAL A 105 30.01 6.78 -11.63
N SER A 106 31.13 7.50 -11.84
CA SER A 106 31.14 8.97 -11.94
C SER A 106 30.22 9.54 -13.02
N ASP A 107 29.90 8.77 -14.07
CA ASP A 107 29.01 9.20 -15.16
C ASP A 107 27.53 9.24 -14.74
N LEU A 108 27.20 8.77 -13.53
CA LEU A 108 25.87 8.94 -12.92
C LEU A 108 25.64 10.37 -12.40
N LYS A 109 26.65 11.24 -12.39
CA LYS A 109 26.46 12.64 -11.99
C LYS A 109 25.47 13.36 -12.92
N GLY A 110 24.47 14.01 -12.34
CA GLY A 110 23.34 14.65 -13.02
C GLY A 110 22.30 13.68 -13.57
N ARG A 111 22.39 12.39 -13.25
CA ARG A 111 21.48 11.34 -13.75
C ARG A 111 20.42 10.95 -12.74
N VAL A 112 19.51 10.08 -13.17
CA VAL A 112 18.45 9.51 -12.32
C VAL A 112 18.76 8.04 -12.05
N VAL A 113 18.80 7.65 -10.77
CA VAL A 113 19.02 6.27 -10.35
C VAL A 113 17.74 5.72 -9.73
N GLY A 114 17.17 4.70 -10.35
CA GLY A 114 16.02 3.95 -9.86
C GLY A 114 16.39 2.99 -8.74
N VAL A 115 15.65 3.01 -7.65
CA VAL A 115 15.82 2.11 -6.49
C VAL A 115 14.50 1.40 -6.17
N GLY A 116 14.54 0.41 -5.28
CA GLY A 116 13.32 -0.25 -4.78
C GLY A 116 12.56 0.62 -3.78
N ALA A 117 11.88 -0.04 -2.83
CA ALA A 117 11.21 0.64 -1.73
C ALA A 117 12.23 1.35 -0.81
N ALA A 118 11.83 2.45 -0.17
CA ALA A 118 12.69 3.26 0.70
C ALA A 118 13.34 2.47 1.84
N ASP A 119 12.66 1.43 2.32
CA ASP A 119 13.07 0.53 3.39
C ASP A 119 13.83 -0.71 2.89
N SER A 120 14.09 -0.84 1.58
CA SER A 120 14.75 -2.02 1.01
C SER A 120 16.28 -1.99 1.22
N PRO A 121 16.85 -2.98 1.94
CA PRO A 121 18.30 -3.10 2.09
C PRO A 121 19.01 -3.34 0.77
N GLN A 122 18.53 -4.30 -0.01
CA GLN A 122 19.14 -4.79 -1.24
C GLN A 122 18.92 -3.87 -2.44
N ALA A 123 17.83 -3.11 -2.49
CA ALA A 123 17.50 -2.28 -3.64
C ALA A 123 17.71 -0.79 -3.40
N THR A 124 17.82 -0.35 -2.14
CA THR A 124 17.92 1.07 -1.79
C THR A 124 19.11 1.35 -0.87
N LEU A 125 19.11 0.85 0.36
CA LEU A 125 20.09 1.29 1.37
C LEU A 125 21.53 0.89 1.01
N ILE A 126 21.80 -0.40 0.78
CA ILE A 126 23.15 -0.89 0.47
C ILE A 126 23.66 -0.34 -0.87
N PRO A 127 22.88 -0.35 -1.97
CA PRO A 127 23.33 0.22 -3.25
C PRO A 127 23.64 1.72 -3.16
N LEU A 128 22.82 2.52 -2.48
CA LEU A 128 23.08 3.95 -2.35
C LEU A 128 24.31 4.22 -1.48
N ALA A 129 24.49 3.48 -0.37
CA ALA A 129 25.69 3.59 0.45
C ALA A 129 26.95 3.17 -0.32
N HIS A 130 26.84 2.16 -1.19
CA HIS A 130 27.92 1.77 -2.10
C HIS A 130 28.29 2.89 -3.08
N LEU A 131 27.31 3.57 -3.68
CA LEU A 131 27.56 4.74 -4.53
C LEU A 131 28.22 5.90 -3.76
N VAL A 132 27.84 6.13 -2.51
CA VAL A 132 28.51 7.10 -1.61
C VAL A 132 29.97 6.73 -1.37
N SER A 133 30.26 5.45 -1.12
CA SER A 133 31.64 4.96 -0.94
C SER A 133 32.51 5.16 -2.20
N LEU A 134 31.88 5.25 -3.37
CA LEU A 134 32.51 5.54 -4.65
C LEU A 134 32.53 7.04 -5.01
N GLY A 135 32.12 7.90 -4.08
CA GLY A 135 32.22 9.35 -4.19
C GLY A 135 30.99 10.05 -4.78
N LEU A 136 29.84 9.39 -4.89
CA LEU A 136 28.59 10.01 -5.35
C LEU A 136 27.56 10.15 -4.24
N LYS A 137 27.06 11.36 -4.03
CA LYS A 137 26.04 11.64 -3.01
C LYS A 137 24.63 11.62 -3.62
N PRO A 138 23.71 10.75 -3.13
CA PRO A 138 22.29 10.80 -3.50
C PRO A 138 21.70 12.19 -3.23
N GLU A 139 20.77 12.64 -4.07
CA GLU A 139 20.11 13.96 -4.04
C GLU A 139 21.04 15.19 -4.16
N THR A 140 22.34 14.98 -4.33
CA THR A 140 23.33 16.04 -4.57
C THR A 140 24.00 15.86 -5.93
N ASP A 141 24.58 14.69 -6.18
CA ASP A 141 25.24 14.37 -7.44
C ASP A 141 24.29 13.69 -8.43
N PHE A 142 23.26 12.99 -7.98
CA PHE A 142 22.25 12.33 -8.82
C PHE A 142 20.90 12.28 -8.10
N ARG A 143 19.80 12.19 -8.86
CA ARG A 143 18.44 12.09 -8.30
C ARG A 143 18.06 10.63 -8.06
N VAL A 144 17.44 10.32 -6.93
CA VAL A 144 16.90 8.99 -6.65
C VAL A 144 15.44 8.91 -7.10
N ALA A 145 15.10 7.89 -7.88
CA ALA A 145 13.72 7.55 -8.23
C ALA A 145 13.31 6.29 -7.46
N ARG A 146 12.46 6.45 -6.44
CA ARG A 146 11.98 5.34 -5.60
C ARG A 146 10.80 4.63 -6.24
N ASN A 147 10.72 3.33 -5.99
CA ASN A 147 9.59 2.49 -6.36
C ASN A 147 9.00 1.89 -5.09
N ASP A 148 8.33 2.74 -4.30
CA ASP A 148 7.78 2.43 -2.99
C ASP A 148 6.53 1.56 -3.13
N LEU A 149 6.74 0.25 -3.11
CA LEU A 149 5.70 -0.78 -3.04
C LEU A 149 5.89 -1.53 -1.73
N LEU A 150 4.79 -1.80 -1.00
CA LEU A 150 4.79 -2.58 0.25
C LEU A 150 5.85 -2.13 1.28
N VAL A 151 5.99 -0.83 1.50
CA VAL A 151 6.85 -0.28 2.57
C VAL A 151 6.44 -0.86 3.93
N GLY A 152 7.42 -1.17 4.78
CA GLY A 152 7.29 -1.96 6.01
C GLY A 152 7.61 -3.45 5.79
N LYS A 153 7.77 -3.89 4.54
CA LYS A 153 8.21 -5.26 4.19
C LYS A 153 9.70 -5.33 3.85
N HIS A 154 10.45 -4.24 4.00
CA HIS A 154 11.89 -4.18 3.79
C HIS A 154 12.35 -4.65 2.40
N GLY A 155 11.49 -4.49 1.38
CA GLY A 155 11.75 -4.97 0.04
C GLY A 155 11.80 -6.50 -0.12
N ASP A 156 11.28 -7.28 0.84
CA ASP A 156 11.20 -8.76 0.75
C ASP A 156 10.20 -9.27 -0.31
N HIS A 157 9.78 -8.37 -1.20
CA HIS A 157 8.96 -8.61 -2.37
C HIS A 157 9.70 -8.10 -3.61
N ILE A 158 9.45 -8.74 -4.74
CA ILE A 158 10.15 -8.44 -6.00
C ILE A 158 9.64 -7.14 -6.66
N GLY A 159 8.50 -6.61 -6.21
CA GLY A 159 7.77 -5.51 -6.85
C GLY A 159 8.59 -4.25 -7.13
N GLY A 160 9.21 -3.66 -6.10
CA GLY A 160 9.92 -2.37 -6.24
C GLY A 160 11.13 -2.46 -7.19
N GLU A 161 11.90 -3.54 -7.09
CA GLU A 161 13.03 -3.81 -7.99
C GLU A 161 12.58 -4.03 -9.44
N ARG A 162 11.44 -4.70 -9.64
CA ARG A 162 10.87 -4.94 -10.96
C ARG A 162 10.44 -3.63 -11.63
N GLU A 163 9.84 -2.71 -10.88
CA GLU A 163 9.49 -1.38 -11.41
C GLU A 163 10.74 -0.55 -11.72
N ALA A 164 11.78 -0.60 -10.89
CA ALA A 164 13.07 0.03 -11.19
C ALA A 164 13.70 -0.52 -12.49
N ALA A 165 13.64 -1.83 -12.69
CA ALA A 165 14.12 -2.49 -13.91
C ALA A 165 13.33 -2.07 -15.17
N LYS A 166 11.99 -2.00 -15.07
CA LYS A 166 11.13 -1.52 -16.17
C LYS A 166 11.40 -0.04 -16.49
N ALA A 167 11.56 0.80 -15.47
CA ALA A 167 11.87 2.22 -15.62
C ALA A 167 13.21 2.42 -16.35
N LEU A 168 14.21 1.55 -16.10
CA LEU A 168 15.50 1.58 -16.79
C LEU A 168 15.33 1.31 -18.28
N ILE A 169 14.59 0.25 -18.65
CA ILE A 169 14.35 -0.09 -20.06
C ILE A 169 13.51 0.99 -20.76
N ALA A 170 12.52 1.55 -20.08
CA ALA A 170 11.73 2.67 -20.58
C ALA A 170 12.52 3.99 -20.70
N GLY A 171 13.75 4.05 -20.19
CA GLY A 171 14.57 5.26 -20.19
C GLY A 171 14.10 6.36 -19.25
N GLN A 172 13.30 5.99 -18.24
CA GLN A 172 12.82 6.90 -17.19
C GLN A 172 13.89 7.11 -16.10
N VAL A 173 14.77 6.12 -15.93
CA VAL A 173 15.98 6.21 -15.11
C VAL A 173 17.19 5.82 -15.93
N ASP A 174 18.35 6.36 -15.60
CA ASP A 174 19.62 6.08 -16.27
C ASP A 174 20.31 4.82 -15.72
N ALA A 175 20.04 4.49 -14.45
CA ALA A 175 20.51 3.27 -13.79
C ALA A 175 19.43 2.70 -12.86
N ALA A 176 19.49 1.41 -12.56
CA ALA A 176 18.63 0.75 -11.57
C ALA A 176 19.44 -0.07 -10.56
N CYS A 177 19.07 0.00 -9.29
CA CYS A 177 19.62 -0.79 -8.20
C CYS A 177 18.77 -2.04 -7.97
N LEU A 178 19.39 -3.22 -8.10
CA LEU A 178 18.71 -4.52 -8.01
C LEU A 178 19.57 -5.48 -7.18
N ILE A 179 18.97 -6.43 -6.48
CA ILE A 179 19.73 -7.59 -5.99
C ILE A 179 20.14 -8.47 -7.18
N GLU A 180 21.36 -8.99 -7.16
CA GLU A 180 21.96 -9.70 -8.29
C GLU A 180 21.10 -10.92 -8.72
N ALA A 181 20.46 -11.58 -7.76
CA ALA A 181 19.54 -12.68 -8.03
C ALA A 181 18.31 -12.22 -8.84
N ASN A 182 17.70 -11.09 -8.48
CA ASN A 182 16.56 -10.53 -9.21
C ASN A 182 16.99 -9.99 -10.58
N TYR A 183 18.18 -9.39 -10.70
CA TYR A 183 18.72 -9.02 -12.01
C TYR A 183 18.80 -10.24 -12.95
N LYS A 184 19.34 -11.37 -12.47
CA LYS A 184 19.41 -12.63 -13.25
C LYS A 184 18.02 -13.16 -13.59
N LEU A 185 17.08 -13.15 -12.63
CA LEU A 185 15.70 -13.54 -12.85
C LEU A 185 15.02 -12.68 -13.92
N PHE A 186 15.19 -11.35 -13.85
CA PHE A 186 14.57 -10.40 -14.76
C PHE A 186 15.10 -10.52 -16.18
N VAL A 187 16.37 -10.89 -16.34
CA VAL A 187 16.93 -11.26 -17.65
C VAL A 187 16.34 -12.58 -18.15
N ALA A 188 16.22 -13.59 -17.29
CA ALA A 188 15.71 -14.90 -17.68
C ALA A 188 14.22 -14.90 -18.08
N GLU A 189 13.40 -14.10 -17.39
CA GLU A 189 11.95 -14.00 -17.65
C GLU A 189 11.59 -12.92 -18.69
N GLY A 190 12.56 -12.08 -19.11
CA GLY A 190 12.37 -11.07 -20.16
C GLY A 190 11.96 -9.67 -19.69
N THR A 191 11.82 -9.42 -18.39
CA THR A 191 11.63 -8.06 -17.83
C THR A 191 12.78 -7.12 -18.25
N LEU A 192 14.01 -7.64 -18.23
CA LEU A 192 15.18 -7.00 -18.83
C LEU A 192 15.51 -7.77 -20.11
N PRO A 193 15.36 -7.16 -21.31
CA PRO A 193 15.69 -7.86 -22.54
C PRO A 193 17.15 -8.31 -22.58
N ALA A 194 17.40 -9.48 -23.15
CA ALA A 194 18.75 -10.03 -23.25
C ALA A 194 19.70 -9.04 -23.95
N ASN A 195 20.89 -8.84 -23.37
CA ASN A 195 21.91 -7.89 -23.83
C ASN A 195 21.48 -6.41 -23.84
N ALA A 196 20.31 -6.04 -23.32
CA ALA A 196 19.88 -4.64 -23.25
C ALA A 196 20.48 -3.88 -22.06
N THR A 197 21.09 -4.57 -21.10
CA THR A 197 21.66 -4.00 -19.88
C THR A 197 23.05 -4.53 -19.58
N ARG A 198 23.81 -3.77 -18.79
CA ARG A 198 25.10 -4.20 -18.22
C ARG A 198 25.24 -3.71 -16.79
N ILE A 199 25.97 -4.47 -15.97
CA ILE A 199 26.30 -4.10 -14.60
C ILE A 199 27.38 -3.00 -14.65
N LEU A 200 27.09 -1.86 -14.03
CA LEU A 200 28.02 -0.74 -13.87
C LEU A 200 28.95 -0.96 -12.67
N THR A 201 28.39 -1.39 -11.55
CA THR A 201 29.13 -1.75 -10.34
C THR A 201 28.32 -2.73 -9.49
N ARG A 202 29.01 -3.42 -8.57
CA ARG A 202 28.46 -4.43 -7.67
C ARG A 202 28.87 -4.11 -6.24
N THR A 203 27.96 -4.27 -5.30
CA THR A 203 28.22 -4.05 -3.88
C THR A 203 29.15 -5.16 -3.33
N PRO A 204 29.78 -4.94 -2.16
CA PRO A 204 30.29 -6.03 -1.34
C PRO A 204 29.18 -7.05 -1.03
N ASN A 205 29.59 -8.26 -0.69
CA ASN A 205 28.64 -9.29 -0.27
C ASN A 205 28.01 -8.91 1.09
N PHE A 206 26.73 -9.25 1.26
CA PHE A 206 25.96 -9.06 2.47
C PHE A 206 25.06 -10.27 2.76
N ASP A 207 24.61 -10.35 4.01
CA ASP A 207 23.65 -11.35 4.45
C ASP A 207 22.25 -10.76 4.58
N HIS A 208 21.23 -11.62 4.42
CA HIS A 208 19.83 -11.21 4.32
C HIS A 208 18.99 -11.66 5.54
N CYS A 209 18.04 -12.58 5.39
CA CYS A 209 17.14 -12.92 6.49
C CYS A 209 17.83 -13.83 7.52
N ASN A 210 17.38 -13.74 8.77
CA ASN A 210 17.76 -14.70 9.81
C ASN A 210 16.63 -14.90 10.82
N PHE A 211 16.67 -16.04 11.51
CA PHE A 211 15.93 -16.23 12.75
C PHE A 211 16.66 -15.52 13.88
N THR A 212 16.01 -14.51 14.46
CA THR A 212 16.51 -13.73 15.58
C THR A 212 15.84 -14.16 16.89
N VAL A 213 16.62 -14.30 17.95
CA VAL A 213 16.14 -14.50 19.34
C VAL A 213 16.77 -13.49 20.28
N THR A 214 16.23 -13.37 21.49
CA THR A 214 16.80 -12.55 22.56
C THR A 214 17.14 -13.40 23.78
N ASP A 215 17.82 -12.81 24.76
CA ASP A 215 18.13 -13.46 26.03
C ASP A 215 16.87 -13.87 26.84
N HIS A 216 15.70 -13.33 26.51
CA HIS A 216 14.40 -13.71 27.11
C HIS A 216 13.77 -14.95 26.47
N SER A 217 14.28 -15.38 25.32
CA SER A 217 13.70 -16.50 24.58
C SER A 217 13.95 -17.83 25.32
N PRO A 218 12.97 -18.73 25.42
CA PRO A 218 13.07 -19.96 26.20
C PRO A 218 14.16 -20.90 25.62
N PRO A 219 15.31 -21.08 26.32
CA PRO A 219 16.50 -21.66 25.73
C PRO A 219 16.32 -23.12 25.30
N MET A 220 15.50 -23.90 26.01
CA MET A 220 15.21 -25.29 25.63
C MET A 220 14.43 -25.37 24.31
N LEU A 221 13.41 -24.54 24.13
CA LEU A 221 12.60 -24.52 22.91
C LEU A 221 13.40 -23.97 21.72
N VAL A 222 14.16 -22.90 21.93
CA VAL A 222 15.04 -22.31 20.91
C VAL A 222 16.11 -23.30 20.45
N ASN A 223 16.77 -24.00 21.38
CA ASN A 223 17.76 -25.01 21.02
C ASN A 223 17.14 -26.17 20.24
N ARG A 224 15.96 -26.65 20.66
CA ARG A 224 15.24 -27.71 19.93
C ARG A 224 14.86 -27.26 18.52
N PHE A 225 14.34 -26.05 18.37
CA PHE A 225 14.03 -25.45 17.08
C PHE A 225 15.24 -25.35 16.16
N ARG A 226 16.36 -24.81 16.67
CA ARG A 226 17.61 -24.73 15.93
C ARG A 226 18.08 -26.10 15.45
N THR A 227 18.10 -27.09 16.34
CA THR A 227 18.48 -28.47 15.98
C THR A 227 17.60 -29.03 14.88
N LEU A 228 16.27 -28.92 15.03
CA LEU A 228 15.32 -29.44 14.03
C LEU A 228 15.48 -28.79 12.66
N LEU A 229 15.69 -27.47 12.59
CA LEU A 229 15.96 -26.79 11.33
C LEU A 229 17.25 -27.28 10.67
N LEU A 230 18.34 -27.40 11.43
CA LEU A 230 19.64 -27.82 10.89
C LEU A 230 19.68 -29.31 10.50
N GLU A 231 18.78 -30.13 11.03
CA GLU A 231 18.62 -31.55 10.66
C GLU A 231 17.77 -31.77 9.41
N MET A 232 16.94 -30.78 9.01
CA MET A 232 16.12 -30.86 7.79
C MET A 232 16.99 -31.02 6.55
N SER A 233 16.51 -31.83 5.60
CA SER A 233 17.22 -32.11 4.35
C SER A 233 16.32 -31.89 3.15
N TYR A 234 16.82 -31.20 2.12
CA TYR A 234 16.13 -31.04 0.84
C TYR A 234 15.86 -32.39 0.12
N ALA A 235 16.60 -33.44 0.48
CA ALA A 235 16.37 -34.77 -0.05
C ALA A 235 15.06 -35.38 0.47
N ASP A 236 14.57 -34.95 1.64
CA ASP A 236 13.31 -35.42 2.22
C ASP A 236 12.11 -34.88 1.39
N PRO A 237 11.29 -35.76 0.80
CA PRO A 237 10.15 -35.36 -0.03
C PRO A 237 9.06 -34.60 0.75
N ASP A 238 8.95 -34.76 2.07
CA ASP A 238 7.97 -34.02 2.89
C ASP A 238 8.44 -32.58 3.18
N ILE A 239 9.76 -32.35 3.22
CA ILE A 239 10.36 -31.04 3.48
C ILE A 239 10.60 -30.25 2.19
N ARG A 240 10.93 -30.93 1.10
CA ARG A 240 11.31 -30.30 -0.17
C ARG A 240 10.32 -29.21 -0.63
N PRO A 241 8.98 -29.40 -0.59
CA PRO A 241 8.05 -28.35 -0.99
C PRO A 241 8.13 -27.10 -0.10
N LEU A 242 8.35 -27.27 1.22
CA LEU A 242 8.51 -26.14 2.15
C LEU A 242 9.79 -25.37 1.83
N PHE A 243 10.87 -26.09 1.52
CA PHE A 243 12.14 -25.48 1.13
C PHE A 243 12.04 -24.72 -0.19
N ASP A 244 11.32 -25.26 -1.17
CA ASP A 244 11.09 -24.58 -2.45
C ASP A 244 10.22 -23.31 -2.27
N MET A 245 9.20 -23.34 -1.41
CA MET A 245 8.37 -22.16 -1.13
C MET A 245 9.11 -21.07 -0.35
N GLU A 246 9.87 -21.47 0.68
CA GLU A 246 10.67 -20.56 1.51
C GLU A 246 11.95 -20.10 0.78
N GLY A 247 12.36 -20.80 -0.28
CA GLY A 247 13.44 -20.38 -1.17
C GLY A 247 14.84 -20.78 -0.67
N LEU A 248 14.99 -21.98 -0.12
CA LEU A 248 16.26 -22.50 0.40
C LEU A 248 16.52 -23.94 -0.06
N LYS A 249 17.77 -24.41 0.08
CA LYS A 249 18.12 -25.84 0.00
C LYS A 249 18.69 -26.37 1.30
N VAL A 250 19.27 -25.51 2.14
CA VAL A 250 19.88 -25.93 3.42
C VAL A 250 19.73 -24.80 4.43
N TRP A 251 19.28 -25.11 5.66
CA TRP A 251 19.40 -24.21 6.79
C TRP A 251 20.86 -24.15 7.26
N ARG A 252 21.38 -22.94 7.48
CA ARG A 252 22.75 -22.69 7.98
C ARG A 252 22.69 -22.13 9.38
N ALA A 253 23.76 -22.33 10.15
CA ALA A 253 23.94 -21.61 11.41
C ALA A 253 23.93 -20.10 11.13
N GLY A 254 23.23 -19.34 11.98
CA GLY A 254 23.19 -17.89 11.86
C GLY A 254 24.59 -17.29 11.97
N ARG A 255 24.87 -16.28 11.14
CA ARG A 255 26.11 -15.50 11.16
C ARG A 255 25.77 -14.02 11.09
N THR A 256 26.69 -13.15 11.50
CA THR A 256 26.38 -11.71 11.65
C THR A 256 27.35 -10.78 10.91
N GLU A 257 28.42 -11.34 10.37
CA GLU A 257 29.50 -10.61 9.71
C GLU A 257 29.06 -9.95 8.40
N GLY A 258 28.03 -10.51 7.75
CA GLY A 258 27.47 -10.01 6.49
C GLY A 258 26.53 -8.81 6.62
N TYR A 259 26.21 -8.33 7.83
CA TYR A 259 25.30 -7.19 8.01
C TYR A 259 26.00 -5.82 8.02
N ARG A 260 27.33 -5.78 8.09
CA ARG A 260 28.10 -4.54 8.25
C ARG A 260 27.87 -3.51 7.13
N ALA A 261 27.67 -3.97 5.89
CA ALA A 261 27.36 -3.06 4.78
C ALA A 261 26.02 -2.33 5.00
N LEU A 262 25.03 -3.03 5.55
CA LEU A 262 23.73 -2.46 5.88
C LEU A 262 23.79 -1.62 7.16
N GLU A 263 24.54 -2.02 8.19
CA GLU A 263 24.75 -1.21 9.39
C GLU A 263 25.31 0.17 9.01
N ASN A 264 26.33 0.20 8.15
CA ASN A 264 26.89 1.44 7.62
C ASN A 264 25.85 2.28 6.85
N ALA A 265 25.00 1.63 6.04
CA ALA A 265 23.96 2.33 5.28
C ALA A 265 22.88 2.92 6.19
N VAL A 266 22.46 2.18 7.22
CA VAL A 266 21.49 2.62 8.23
C VAL A 266 22.03 3.84 8.98
N ASP A 267 23.31 3.84 9.35
CA ASP A 267 23.95 5.00 9.99
C ASP A 267 24.10 6.19 9.04
N LEU A 268 24.55 5.95 7.81
CA LEU A 268 24.78 6.98 6.80
C LEU A 268 23.49 7.73 6.45
N PHE A 269 22.36 7.02 6.35
CA PHE A 269 21.07 7.61 5.99
C PHE A 269 20.20 7.91 7.20
N HIS A 270 20.73 7.77 8.42
CA HIS A 270 20.00 7.98 9.66
C HIS A 270 18.66 7.23 9.69
N TYR A 271 18.66 5.98 9.20
CA TYR A 271 17.42 5.23 9.05
C TYR A 271 16.84 4.82 10.42
N TYR A 272 17.73 4.31 11.28
CA TYR A 272 17.46 4.08 12.70
C TYR A 272 18.45 4.86 13.58
N SER A 273 18.00 5.26 14.77
CA SER A 273 18.90 5.77 15.82
C SER A 273 19.80 4.64 16.34
N PRO A 274 20.89 4.94 17.07
CA PRO A 274 21.70 3.93 17.76
C PRO A 274 20.88 3.05 18.72
N GLU A 275 19.78 3.59 19.27
CA GLU A 275 18.84 2.91 20.17
C GLU A 275 17.75 2.12 19.41
N GLY A 276 17.73 2.17 18.08
CA GLY A 276 16.78 1.44 17.24
C GLY A 276 15.43 2.14 17.04
N ALA A 277 15.33 3.42 17.42
CA ALA A 277 14.18 4.26 17.07
C ALA A 277 14.18 4.54 15.56
N ILE A 278 12.99 4.60 14.96
CA ILE A 278 12.86 4.96 13.54
C ILE A 278 13.13 6.46 13.42
N THR A 279 14.25 6.81 12.78
CA THR A 279 14.70 8.19 12.61
C THR A 279 14.60 8.67 11.18
N PHE A 280 14.41 7.74 10.24
CA PHE A 280 14.01 8.07 8.89
C PHE A 280 12.68 8.80 8.92
N ARG A 281 12.73 10.13 8.94
CA ARG A 281 11.65 10.97 8.43
C ARG A 281 11.81 10.96 6.92
N GLU A 282 10.70 10.96 6.16
CA GLU A 282 10.73 11.22 4.72
C GLU A 282 11.60 12.46 4.45
N LEU A 283 12.87 12.25 4.11
CA LEU A 283 13.81 13.33 3.86
C LEU A 283 13.37 14.03 2.57
N GLU A 284 12.70 15.16 2.76
CA GLU A 284 12.96 16.44 2.08
C GLU A 284 13.13 16.39 0.54
N ILE A 285 12.06 16.06 -0.21
CA ILE A 285 11.94 16.43 -1.65
C ILE A 285 10.63 17.20 -1.96
N ALA A 286 9.89 17.67 -0.97
CA ALA A 286 8.66 18.47 -1.20
C ALA A 286 8.63 19.87 -0.54
N SER A 287 9.77 20.42 -0.11
CA SER A 287 9.78 21.68 0.65
C SER A 287 10.93 22.64 0.27
N GLN A 288 11.20 22.83 -1.01
CA GLN A 288 11.91 24.03 -1.51
C GLN A 288 11.00 25.01 -2.26
N THR A 289 9.68 24.84 -2.18
CA THR A 289 8.71 25.82 -2.71
C THR A 289 7.95 26.59 -1.61
N ALA A 290 8.24 26.35 -0.33
CA ALA A 290 7.52 26.97 0.79
C ALA A 290 8.44 27.61 1.87
N LEU A 291 9.65 28.05 1.49
CA LEU A 291 10.44 28.96 2.33
C LEU A 291 10.33 30.40 1.80
N ALA A 292 9.15 30.96 2.01
CA ALA A 292 9.00 32.37 2.29
C ALA A 292 8.03 32.49 3.47
N MET A 293 8.46 33.23 4.49
CA MET A 293 7.76 33.61 5.74
C MET A 293 8.29 32.93 7.00
N THR A 294 9.34 33.56 7.51
CA THR A 294 9.97 33.40 8.82
C THR A 294 9.01 33.71 9.99
N GLY A 295 9.07 32.90 11.06
CA GLY A 295 8.52 33.23 12.38
C GLY A 295 8.84 32.15 13.43
N GLU A 296 9.41 32.55 14.57
CA GLU A 296 9.92 31.73 15.68
C GLU A 296 8.88 30.84 16.41
N PRO A 297 9.32 29.81 17.19
CA PRO A 297 8.46 28.75 17.69
C PRO A 297 7.73 29.15 18.99
N GLY A 298 6.43 29.39 18.89
CA GLY A 298 5.50 29.38 20.02
C GLY A 298 4.89 27.99 20.20
N SER A 299 4.84 27.52 21.46
CA SER A 299 4.13 26.32 21.88
C SER A 299 2.70 26.25 21.30
N ASN A 300 2.34 25.15 20.63
CA ASN A 300 0.93 24.83 20.44
C ASN A 300 0.69 23.33 20.26
N ALA A 301 -0.26 22.83 21.06
CA ALA A 301 -0.95 21.58 20.86
C ALA A 301 -1.81 21.66 19.59
N ASN A 302 -1.18 21.43 18.44
CA ASN A 302 -1.82 21.26 17.13
C ASN A 302 -0.81 20.65 16.15
N ALA A 303 -0.39 19.40 16.43
CA ALA A 303 0.12 18.57 15.36
C ALA A 303 -1.06 18.26 14.41
N PRO A 304 -0.93 18.40 13.09
CA PRO A 304 -1.98 17.93 12.18
C PRO A 304 -2.18 16.42 12.41
N PRO A 305 -3.43 15.92 12.35
CA PRO A 305 -3.68 14.51 12.59
C PRO A 305 -2.90 13.66 11.58
N ALA A 306 -2.38 12.52 12.02
CA ALA A 306 -1.71 11.52 11.16
C ALA A 306 -2.64 10.93 10.08
N PHE A 307 -3.91 11.34 10.07
CA PHE A 307 -5.00 10.87 9.23
C PHE A 307 -5.82 12.09 8.73
N LEU A 308 -6.00 12.22 7.41
CA LEU A 308 -6.88 13.24 6.81
C LEU A 308 -8.28 12.65 6.65
N TRP A 309 -9.28 13.30 7.26
CA TRP A 309 -10.66 12.82 7.25
C TRP A 309 -11.35 13.10 5.90
N LYS A 310 -11.86 12.04 5.27
CA LYS A 310 -12.76 12.10 4.12
C LYS A 310 -14.20 11.82 4.56
N LEU A 311 -15.15 12.61 4.06
CA LEU A 311 -16.59 12.38 4.28
C LEU A 311 -17.22 11.82 3.01
N TRP A 312 -17.92 10.70 3.12
CA TRP A 312 -18.73 10.13 2.05
C TRP A 312 -20.21 10.30 2.37
N VAL A 313 -20.98 10.74 1.39
CA VAL A 313 -22.42 11.00 1.51
C VAL A 313 -23.14 10.13 0.50
N TYR A 314 -23.85 9.11 1.01
CA TYR A 314 -24.81 8.35 0.24
C TYR A 314 -26.08 9.18 0.05
N THR A 315 -26.21 9.75 -1.14
CA THR A 315 -27.29 10.70 -1.45
C THR A 315 -28.63 10.02 -1.67
N ASN A 316 -28.63 8.86 -2.31
CA ASN A 316 -29.79 8.02 -2.63
C ASN A 316 -29.39 6.57 -2.94
N TYR A 317 -30.40 5.77 -3.33
CA TYR A 317 -30.26 4.34 -3.68
C TYR A 317 -30.96 3.97 -5.00
N ASP A 318 -31.81 4.85 -5.54
CA ASP A 318 -32.36 4.64 -6.87
C ASP A 318 -31.30 4.94 -7.94
N CYS A 319 -31.20 4.06 -8.93
CA CYS A 319 -30.20 4.17 -9.99
C CYS A 319 -30.80 3.73 -11.32
N ASN A 320 -30.37 4.33 -12.43
CA ASN A 320 -30.78 3.89 -13.76
C ASN A 320 -30.11 2.56 -14.20
N LEU A 321 -29.19 2.01 -13.39
CA LEU A 321 -28.52 0.73 -13.59
C LEU A 321 -28.79 -0.22 -12.43
N ARG A 322 -28.64 -1.53 -12.68
CA ARG A 322 -28.60 -2.58 -11.66
C ARG A 322 -27.28 -3.33 -11.79
N CYS A 323 -26.18 -2.72 -11.34
CA CYS A 323 -24.88 -3.35 -11.44
C CYS A 323 -24.82 -4.60 -10.55
N SER A 324 -24.31 -5.72 -11.04
CA SER A 324 -24.28 -6.98 -10.27
C SER A 324 -23.34 -6.94 -9.07
N TYR A 325 -22.38 -6.01 -9.01
CA TYR A 325 -21.52 -5.81 -7.84
C TYR A 325 -21.93 -4.61 -6.97
N CYS A 326 -23.07 -3.95 -7.22
CA CYS A 326 -23.38 -2.66 -6.60
C CYS A 326 -23.32 -2.71 -5.06
N LEU A 327 -22.42 -1.93 -4.47
CA LEU A 327 -22.20 -1.87 -3.03
C LEU A 327 -23.39 -1.27 -2.29
N ALA A 328 -23.94 -0.19 -2.82
CA ALA A 328 -25.14 0.46 -2.30
C ALA A 328 -26.43 -0.34 -2.56
N GLN A 329 -26.35 -1.49 -3.25
CA GLN A 329 -27.51 -2.28 -3.67
C GLN A 329 -28.55 -1.47 -4.47
N SER A 330 -28.07 -0.47 -5.21
CA SER A 330 -28.88 0.45 -5.99
C SER A 330 -29.47 -0.21 -7.23
N SER A 331 -30.69 0.20 -7.61
CA SER A 331 -31.35 -0.28 -8.82
C SER A 331 -32.48 0.63 -9.28
N PRO A 332 -33.05 0.44 -10.48
CA PRO A 332 -34.20 1.23 -10.94
C PRO A 332 -35.47 1.04 -10.11
N THR A 333 -35.53 -0.03 -9.33
CA THR A 333 -36.66 -0.36 -8.46
C THR A 333 -36.33 -0.20 -6.98
N ALA A 334 -35.14 0.28 -6.64
CA ALA A 334 -34.81 0.60 -5.25
C ALA A 334 -35.65 1.79 -4.79
N LEU A 335 -36.12 1.76 -3.55
CA LEU A 335 -36.84 2.90 -2.99
C LEU A 335 -35.89 4.11 -2.93
N ARG A 336 -36.35 5.26 -3.41
CA ARG A 336 -35.63 6.51 -3.26
C ARG A 336 -35.60 6.89 -1.79
N ARG A 337 -34.45 6.73 -1.15
CA ARG A 337 -34.18 7.14 0.24
C ARG A 337 -33.12 8.23 0.21
N ALA A 338 -33.58 9.49 0.13
CA ALA A 338 -32.68 10.64 0.00
C ALA A 338 -32.33 11.23 1.36
N LEU A 339 -31.07 11.64 1.55
CA LEU A 339 -30.62 12.26 2.80
C LEU A 339 -31.25 13.65 3.02
N GLY A 340 -31.57 14.35 1.94
CA GLY A 340 -32.14 15.69 1.94
C GLY A 340 -31.09 16.79 2.05
N ILE A 341 -31.36 17.93 1.40
CA ILE A 341 -30.41 19.04 1.28
C ILE A 341 -29.98 19.62 2.63
N GLU A 342 -30.89 19.80 3.57
CA GLU A 342 -30.58 20.42 4.86
C GLU A 342 -29.63 19.55 5.71
N ASN A 343 -29.80 18.23 5.66
CA ASN A 343 -28.87 17.30 6.30
C ASN A 343 -27.49 17.36 5.62
N VAL A 344 -27.44 17.43 4.29
CA VAL A 344 -26.17 17.56 3.55
C VAL A 344 -25.44 18.85 3.92
N LYS A 345 -26.14 20.00 3.93
CA LYS A 345 -25.52 21.29 4.31
C LYS A 345 -24.91 21.21 5.71
N ARG A 346 -25.67 20.66 6.67
CA ARG A 346 -25.20 20.49 8.04
C ARG A 346 -23.99 19.54 8.12
N LEU A 347 -23.99 18.44 7.37
CA LEU A 347 -22.84 17.53 7.32
C LEU A 347 -21.58 18.20 6.77
N VAL A 348 -21.71 18.99 5.71
CA VAL A 348 -20.60 19.76 5.13
C VAL A 348 -20.06 20.77 6.16
N ASP A 349 -20.94 21.52 6.82
CA ASP A 349 -20.50 22.51 7.81
C ASP A 349 -19.83 21.84 9.02
N GLU A 350 -20.39 20.72 9.51
CA GLU A 350 -19.77 19.94 10.59
C GLU A 350 -18.44 19.29 10.14
N SER A 351 -18.32 18.80 8.92
CA SER A 351 -17.07 18.20 8.42
C SER A 351 -15.96 19.24 8.27
N VAL A 352 -16.28 20.44 7.77
CA VAL A 352 -15.32 21.55 7.68
C VAL A 352 -14.86 21.95 9.09
N ALA A 353 -15.78 22.06 10.05
CA ALA A 353 -15.44 22.39 11.44
C ALA A 353 -14.55 21.31 12.11
N LEU A 354 -14.68 20.05 11.68
CA LEU A 354 -13.90 18.91 12.18
C LEU A 354 -12.58 18.70 11.42
N GLY A 355 -12.26 19.55 10.43
CA GLY A 355 -10.99 19.49 9.70
C GLY A 355 -10.92 18.44 8.59
N PHE A 356 -12.07 18.04 8.05
CA PHE A 356 -12.11 17.21 6.83
C PHE A 356 -11.58 18.03 5.65
N ASP A 357 -10.89 17.36 4.73
CA ASP A 357 -10.34 18.01 3.53
C ASP A 357 -11.18 17.77 2.27
N HIS A 358 -11.99 16.69 2.26
CA HIS A 358 -12.74 16.28 1.08
C HIS A 358 -14.11 15.66 1.39
N VAL A 359 -15.10 15.96 0.55
CA VAL A 359 -16.44 15.36 0.56
C VAL A 359 -16.73 14.62 -0.75
N PHE A 360 -17.18 13.38 -0.65
CA PHE A 360 -17.57 12.53 -1.76
C PHE A 360 -19.08 12.28 -1.76
N PHE A 361 -19.74 12.52 -2.89
CA PHE A 361 -21.16 12.21 -3.09
C PHE A 361 -21.29 10.93 -3.90
N THR A 362 -22.01 9.95 -3.37
CA THR A 362 -22.16 8.61 -3.96
C THR A 362 -23.56 8.02 -3.70
N GLY A 363 -23.77 6.75 -4.06
CA GLY A 363 -24.99 5.99 -3.81
C GLY A 363 -25.61 5.31 -5.00
N GLY A 364 -26.85 5.66 -5.28
CA GLY A 364 -27.52 5.36 -6.53
C GLY A 364 -26.87 6.13 -7.68
N GLU A 365 -27.70 6.68 -8.55
CA GLU A 365 -27.22 7.70 -9.48
C GLU A 365 -27.57 9.08 -8.92
N PRO A 366 -26.58 9.88 -8.47
CA PRO A 366 -26.86 11.17 -7.83
C PRO A 366 -27.68 12.11 -8.73
N PHE A 367 -27.45 12.09 -10.05
CA PHE A 367 -28.18 12.93 -11.01
C PHE A 367 -29.61 12.47 -11.32
N LEU A 368 -30.15 11.49 -10.58
CA LEU A 368 -31.60 11.22 -10.50
C LEU A 368 -32.31 12.06 -9.43
N LEU A 369 -31.57 12.67 -8.50
CA LEU A 369 -32.09 13.60 -7.52
C LEU A 369 -32.07 15.01 -8.09
N ASP A 370 -33.18 15.74 -7.97
CA ASP A 370 -33.22 17.14 -8.39
C ASP A 370 -32.40 18.04 -7.46
N ASP A 371 -32.31 17.70 -6.17
CA ASP A 371 -31.59 18.49 -5.16
C ASP A 371 -30.07 18.33 -5.22
N ILE A 372 -29.54 17.39 -6.03
CA ILE A 372 -28.09 17.11 -6.07
C ILE A 372 -27.28 18.35 -6.45
N TYR A 373 -27.82 19.22 -7.30
CA TYR A 373 -27.12 20.42 -7.76
C TYR A 373 -26.91 21.40 -6.61
N ASP A 374 -27.91 21.58 -5.75
CA ASP A 374 -27.82 22.43 -4.58
C ASP A 374 -26.86 21.83 -3.54
N MET A 375 -26.87 20.51 -3.38
CA MET A 375 -25.93 19.78 -2.50
C MET A 375 -24.47 20.00 -2.94
N LEU A 376 -24.19 19.79 -4.23
CA LEU A 376 -22.85 19.95 -4.80
C LEU A 376 -22.40 21.41 -4.81
N GLY A 377 -23.29 22.34 -5.17
CA GLY A 377 -23.00 23.77 -5.16
C GLY A 377 -22.71 24.28 -3.75
N TYR A 378 -23.44 23.81 -2.74
CA TYR A 378 -23.17 24.14 -1.35
C TYR A 378 -21.82 23.59 -0.88
N SER A 379 -21.55 22.30 -1.13
CA SER A 379 -20.33 21.62 -0.69
C SER A 379 -19.07 22.20 -1.32
N SER A 380 -19.05 22.34 -2.65
CA SER A 380 -17.85 22.75 -3.40
C SER A 380 -17.39 24.18 -3.12
N THR A 381 -18.28 25.05 -2.61
CA THR A 381 -17.89 26.39 -2.15
C THR A 381 -17.18 26.40 -0.79
N ARG A 382 -17.17 25.28 -0.06
CA ARG A 382 -16.65 25.17 1.31
C ARG A 382 -15.50 24.15 1.43
N ILE A 383 -15.55 23.07 0.66
CA ILE A 383 -14.63 21.93 0.78
C ILE A 383 -14.46 21.25 -0.59
N ALA A 384 -13.28 20.65 -0.82
CA ALA A 384 -13.03 19.89 -2.04
C ALA A 384 -14.11 18.81 -2.19
N THR A 385 -14.76 18.76 -3.35
CA THR A 385 -15.97 17.99 -3.54
C THR A 385 -15.84 17.09 -4.76
N THR A 386 -16.18 15.82 -4.62
CA THR A 386 -16.22 14.88 -5.75
C THR A 386 -17.56 14.16 -5.80
N VAL A 387 -18.23 14.20 -6.96
CA VAL A 387 -19.44 13.42 -7.21
C VAL A 387 -19.12 12.19 -8.04
N LEU A 388 -19.53 11.02 -7.58
CA LEU A 388 -19.41 9.75 -8.30
C LEU A 388 -20.70 9.50 -9.10
N THR A 389 -20.57 9.24 -10.39
CA THR A 389 -21.71 9.02 -11.29
C THR A 389 -21.39 7.91 -12.30
N ASN A 390 -22.42 7.28 -12.87
CA ASN A 390 -22.26 6.43 -14.05
C ASN A 390 -22.10 7.24 -15.35
N GLY A 391 -22.29 8.56 -15.30
CA GLY A 391 -22.10 9.50 -16.42
C GLY A 391 -23.20 9.45 -17.50
N MET A 392 -24.15 8.51 -17.42
CA MET A 392 -25.11 8.25 -18.49
C MET A 392 -26.26 9.27 -18.56
N LEU A 393 -26.42 10.16 -17.58
CA LEU A 393 -27.53 11.12 -17.51
C LEU A 393 -27.13 12.57 -17.80
N LEU A 394 -25.84 12.83 -18.03
CA LEU A 394 -25.26 14.17 -18.13
C LEU A 394 -25.51 14.79 -19.52
N ARG A 395 -26.77 15.10 -19.82
CA ARG A 395 -27.22 15.72 -21.07
C ARG A 395 -28.37 16.70 -20.81
N GLY A 396 -28.57 17.66 -21.72
CA GLY A 396 -29.67 18.61 -21.68
C GLY A 396 -29.76 19.33 -20.32
N SER A 397 -30.97 19.44 -19.77
CA SER A 397 -31.22 20.16 -18.51
C SER A 397 -30.37 19.67 -17.33
N ARG A 398 -29.98 18.39 -17.28
CA ARG A 398 -29.11 17.87 -16.21
C ARG A 398 -27.69 18.40 -16.30
N LEU A 399 -27.15 18.49 -17.52
CA LEU A 399 -25.83 19.05 -17.76
C LEU A 399 -25.84 20.56 -17.56
N GLU A 400 -26.87 21.25 -18.03
CA GLU A 400 -27.06 22.69 -17.81
C GLU A 400 -27.06 23.06 -16.32
N LYS A 401 -27.84 22.32 -15.51
CA LYS A 401 -27.84 22.50 -14.05
C LYS A 401 -26.48 22.21 -13.41
N LEU A 402 -25.73 21.21 -13.88
CA LEU A 402 -24.38 20.92 -13.39
C LEU A 402 -23.40 22.04 -13.76
N CYS A 403 -23.46 22.55 -15.00
CA CYS A 403 -22.64 23.67 -15.45
C CYS A 403 -22.89 24.94 -14.62
N ALA A 404 -24.14 25.17 -14.19
CA ALA A 404 -24.52 26.36 -13.41
C ALA A 404 -23.82 26.44 -12.03
N ILE A 405 -23.38 25.30 -11.47
CA ILE A 405 -22.72 25.23 -10.16
C ILE A 405 -21.21 24.95 -10.26
N LYS A 406 -20.67 24.91 -11.49
CA LYS A 406 -19.27 24.55 -11.75
C LYS A 406 -18.31 25.51 -11.04
N ASN A 407 -17.31 24.94 -10.39
CA ASN A 407 -16.15 25.66 -9.84
C ASN A 407 -14.96 24.69 -9.74
N ASP A 408 -13.78 25.21 -9.39
CA ASP A 408 -12.53 24.45 -9.39
C ASP A 408 -12.47 23.36 -8.31
N ASN A 409 -13.30 23.46 -7.27
CA ASN A 409 -13.39 22.48 -6.19
C ASN A 409 -14.35 21.32 -6.49
N LEU A 410 -15.10 21.37 -7.60
CA LEU A 410 -16.06 20.33 -7.98
C LEU A 410 -15.46 19.41 -9.06
N ILE A 411 -15.18 18.16 -8.66
CA ILE A 411 -14.68 17.11 -9.55
C ILE A 411 -15.79 16.10 -9.84
N VAL A 412 -15.89 15.66 -11.09
CA VAL A 412 -16.83 14.59 -11.49
C VAL A 412 -16.03 13.31 -11.71
N GLN A 413 -16.27 12.29 -10.89
CA GLN A 413 -15.70 10.96 -11.05
C GLN A 413 -16.69 10.05 -11.76
N VAL A 414 -16.37 9.68 -12.99
CA VAL A 414 -17.20 8.83 -13.84
C VAL A 414 -16.77 7.38 -13.70
N SER A 415 -17.74 6.51 -13.46
CA SER A 415 -17.51 5.08 -13.33
C SER A 415 -17.35 4.41 -14.70
N LEU A 416 -16.17 3.88 -15.02
CA LEU A 416 -15.86 3.26 -16.32
C LEU A 416 -14.96 2.03 -16.13
N ASP A 417 -15.54 0.83 -16.19
CA ASP A 417 -14.80 -0.40 -15.87
C ASP A 417 -14.06 -1.06 -17.05
N GLY A 418 -14.03 -0.45 -18.24
CA GLY A 418 -13.45 -1.12 -19.40
C GLY A 418 -13.22 -0.22 -20.60
N GLY A 419 -12.17 -0.54 -21.37
CA GLY A 419 -11.84 0.14 -22.63
C GLY A 419 -12.82 -0.17 -23.78
N ARG A 420 -13.69 -1.17 -23.60
CA ARG A 420 -14.69 -1.63 -24.59
C ARG A 420 -16.03 -1.92 -23.92
N PRO A 421 -17.13 -1.92 -24.68
CA PRO A 421 -18.46 -2.29 -24.18
C PRO A 421 -18.47 -3.63 -23.46
N GLU A 422 -17.85 -4.66 -24.02
CA GLU A 422 -17.88 -6.03 -23.46
C GLU A 422 -17.40 -6.10 -22.00
N HIS A 423 -16.37 -5.33 -21.64
CA HIS A 423 -15.76 -5.37 -20.31
C HIS A 423 -16.51 -4.50 -19.29
N HIS A 424 -17.16 -3.42 -19.75
CA HIS A 424 -17.90 -2.50 -18.89
C HIS A 424 -19.37 -2.92 -18.72
N ASP A 425 -20.04 -3.25 -19.82
CA ASP A 425 -21.46 -3.57 -19.86
C ASP A 425 -21.77 -4.90 -19.16
N PHE A 426 -20.81 -5.81 -19.05
CA PHE A 426 -21.01 -7.12 -18.42
C PHE A 426 -21.61 -7.00 -17.01
N TYR A 427 -21.04 -6.11 -16.18
CA TYR A 427 -21.53 -5.88 -14.83
C TYR A 427 -22.55 -4.74 -14.73
N ARG A 428 -22.50 -3.76 -15.64
CA ARG A 428 -23.29 -2.51 -15.52
C ARG A 428 -24.57 -2.49 -16.36
N GLY A 429 -24.68 -3.36 -17.36
CA GLY A 429 -25.81 -3.48 -18.26
C GLY A 429 -25.50 -3.01 -19.69
N LYS A 430 -26.12 -3.67 -20.67
CA LYS A 430 -25.89 -3.43 -22.09
C LYS A 430 -26.13 -1.98 -22.50
N GLY A 431 -25.19 -1.41 -23.26
CA GLY A 431 -25.20 -0.05 -23.77
C GLY A 431 -24.84 1.01 -22.73
N SER A 432 -24.33 0.63 -21.55
CA SER A 432 -23.89 1.61 -20.55
C SER A 432 -22.56 2.26 -20.95
N TRP A 433 -21.62 1.50 -21.51
CA TRP A 433 -20.30 2.00 -21.93
C TRP A 433 -20.41 3.18 -22.89
N GLU A 434 -21.20 3.04 -23.97
CA GLU A 434 -21.36 4.08 -24.98
C GLU A 434 -21.92 5.37 -24.36
N LYS A 435 -22.93 5.23 -23.49
CA LYS A 435 -23.58 6.35 -22.81
C LYS A 435 -22.66 7.02 -21.79
N THR A 436 -21.82 6.24 -21.11
CA THR A 436 -20.83 6.72 -20.15
C THR A 436 -19.71 7.48 -20.86
N VAL A 437 -19.14 6.93 -21.94
CA VAL A 437 -18.11 7.59 -22.74
C VAL A 437 -18.63 8.88 -23.36
N GLU A 438 -19.87 8.90 -23.84
CA GLU A 438 -20.50 10.13 -24.30
C GLU A 438 -20.65 11.15 -23.16
N GLY A 439 -21.07 10.72 -21.97
CA GLY A 439 -21.13 11.59 -20.79
C GLY A 439 -19.78 12.21 -20.41
N ILE A 440 -18.68 11.44 -20.50
CA ILE A 440 -17.31 11.92 -20.29
C ILE A 440 -16.98 13.03 -21.29
N LYS A 441 -17.25 12.83 -22.58
CA LYS A 441 -17.01 13.82 -23.62
C LYS A 441 -17.81 15.10 -23.39
N GLN A 442 -19.09 14.98 -23.00
CA GLN A 442 -19.94 16.14 -22.68
C GLN A 442 -19.40 16.94 -21.49
N LEU A 443 -18.95 16.27 -20.43
CA LEU A 443 -18.29 16.92 -19.29
C LEU A 443 -17.03 17.68 -19.70
N GLN A 444 -16.14 17.04 -20.46
CA GLN A 444 -14.89 17.66 -20.93
C GLN A 444 -15.16 18.83 -21.88
N ALA A 445 -16.14 18.71 -22.78
CA ALA A 445 -16.55 19.80 -23.67
C ALA A 445 -17.07 21.03 -22.91
N ASN A 446 -17.59 20.85 -21.71
CA ASN A 446 -18.01 21.92 -20.79
C ASN A 446 -16.92 22.29 -19.76
N GLY A 447 -15.70 21.79 -19.95
CA GLY A 447 -14.50 22.13 -19.20
C GLY A 447 -14.47 21.57 -17.77
N PHE A 448 -15.19 20.49 -17.48
CA PHE A 448 -15.04 19.78 -16.20
C PHE A 448 -13.75 18.95 -16.19
N ARG A 449 -13.08 18.91 -15.04
CA ARG A 449 -12.07 17.88 -14.76
C ARG A 449 -12.78 16.57 -14.46
N VAL A 450 -12.52 15.56 -15.28
CA VAL A 450 -13.12 14.22 -15.14
C VAL A 450 -12.09 13.27 -14.54
N ARG A 451 -12.47 12.59 -13.46
CA ARG A 451 -11.76 11.41 -12.94
C ARG A 451 -12.47 10.14 -13.42
N ILE A 452 -11.72 9.06 -13.59
CA ILE A 452 -12.26 7.73 -13.88
C ILE A 452 -12.15 6.87 -12.63
N GLY A 453 -13.27 6.28 -12.22
CA GLY A 453 -13.32 5.25 -11.20
C GLY A 453 -13.60 3.89 -11.81
N THR A 454 -12.69 2.93 -11.58
CA THR A 454 -12.74 1.59 -12.16
C THR A 454 -12.83 0.57 -11.05
N THR A 455 -13.86 -0.27 -11.10
CA THR A 455 -13.86 -1.49 -10.28
C THR A 455 -13.20 -2.59 -11.08
N GLU A 456 -12.06 -3.07 -10.62
CA GLU A 456 -11.36 -4.20 -11.21
C GLU A 456 -12.14 -5.48 -10.91
N THR A 457 -12.48 -6.21 -11.95
CA THR A 457 -13.32 -7.41 -11.95
C THR A 457 -12.64 -8.52 -12.76
N PRO A 458 -13.01 -9.80 -12.55
CA PRO A 458 -12.49 -10.90 -13.36
C PRO A 458 -12.59 -10.68 -14.88
N VAL A 459 -13.62 -9.95 -15.33
CA VAL A 459 -13.84 -9.67 -16.76
C VAL A 459 -12.90 -8.60 -17.31
N ASN A 460 -12.42 -7.65 -16.49
CA ASN A 460 -11.62 -6.52 -16.97
C ASN A 460 -10.15 -6.54 -16.51
N THR A 461 -9.76 -7.38 -15.54
CA THR A 461 -8.37 -7.46 -15.03
C THR A 461 -7.34 -7.64 -16.15
N GLY A 462 -7.61 -8.54 -17.11
CA GLY A 462 -6.74 -8.75 -18.27
C GLY A 462 -6.75 -7.61 -19.31
N HIS A 463 -7.61 -6.61 -19.13
CA HIS A 463 -7.90 -5.55 -20.09
C HIS A 463 -7.75 -4.13 -19.49
N ILE A 464 -7.20 -4.00 -18.28
CA ILE A 464 -6.96 -2.69 -17.65
C ILE A 464 -6.07 -1.81 -18.53
N THR A 465 -5.06 -2.37 -19.21
CA THR A 465 -4.21 -1.62 -20.14
C THR A 465 -5.00 -0.98 -21.28
N GLU A 466 -6.06 -1.63 -21.77
CA GLU A 466 -6.94 -1.07 -22.81
C GLU A 466 -7.79 0.09 -22.28
N LEU A 467 -8.28 -0.02 -21.05
CA LEU A 467 -8.95 1.09 -20.37
C LEU A 467 -7.98 2.26 -20.14
N CYS A 468 -6.72 1.97 -19.78
CA CYS A 468 -5.67 2.97 -19.65
C CYS A 468 -5.41 3.70 -20.97
N ALA A 469 -5.33 2.96 -22.08
CA ALA A 469 -5.21 3.56 -23.41
C ALA A 469 -6.41 4.45 -23.76
N LEU A 470 -7.63 4.00 -23.44
CA LEU A 470 -8.85 4.76 -23.71
C LEU A 470 -8.89 6.10 -22.96
N HIS A 471 -8.69 6.10 -21.63
CA HIS A 471 -8.80 7.35 -20.88
C HIS A 471 -7.70 8.35 -21.26
N ARG A 472 -6.48 7.87 -21.59
CA ARG A 472 -5.40 8.71 -22.13
C ARG A 472 -5.78 9.30 -23.49
N ALA A 473 -6.40 8.52 -24.37
CA ALA A 473 -6.89 9.00 -25.67
C ALA A 473 -8.02 10.04 -25.52
N LEU A 474 -8.80 9.97 -24.44
CA LEU A 474 -9.78 10.99 -24.05
C LEU A 474 -9.13 12.21 -23.37
N GLY A 475 -7.82 12.24 -23.18
CA GLY A 475 -7.11 13.34 -22.52
C GLY A 475 -7.22 13.36 -20.99
N ILE A 476 -7.61 12.23 -20.38
CA ILE A 476 -7.65 12.07 -18.91
C ILE A 476 -6.31 11.44 -18.47
N PRO A 477 -5.53 12.12 -17.61
CA PRO A 477 -4.21 11.63 -17.20
C PRO A 477 -4.31 10.46 -16.21
N ASP A 478 -3.25 9.65 -16.10
CA ASP A 478 -3.21 8.47 -15.23
C ASP A 478 -3.51 8.79 -13.76
N LYS A 479 -3.07 9.96 -13.27
CA LYS A 479 -3.37 10.43 -11.90
C LYS A 479 -4.86 10.65 -11.62
N ASP A 480 -5.67 10.75 -12.66
CA ASP A 480 -7.12 10.93 -12.58
C ASP A 480 -7.88 9.61 -12.81
N HIS A 481 -7.18 8.47 -12.90
CA HIS A 481 -7.77 7.14 -13.01
C HIS A 481 -7.49 6.33 -11.74
N PHE A 482 -8.56 5.91 -11.05
CA PHE A 482 -8.51 5.17 -9.80
C PHE A 482 -9.05 3.76 -10.04
N VAL A 483 -8.25 2.75 -9.77
CA VAL A 483 -8.63 1.34 -9.86
C VAL A 483 -8.79 0.79 -8.46
N ARG A 484 -9.95 0.24 -8.16
CA ARG A 484 -10.25 -0.43 -6.89
C ARG A 484 -10.58 -1.90 -7.13
N PRO A 485 -10.17 -2.82 -6.26
CA PRO A 485 -10.57 -4.22 -6.40
C PRO A 485 -12.07 -4.40 -6.15
N LEU A 486 -12.63 -5.43 -6.78
CA LEU A 486 -13.99 -5.88 -6.50
C LEU A 486 -14.12 -6.30 -5.04
N ALA A 487 -15.13 -5.78 -4.36
CA ALA A 487 -15.44 -6.09 -2.98
C ALA A 487 -16.60 -7.08 -2.89
N LYS A 488 -16.50 -8.05 -1.99
CA LYS A 488 -17.56 -9.03 -1.69
C LYS A 488 -18.57 -8.44 -0.70
N ARG A 489 -19.25 -7.39 -1.14
CA ARG A 489 -20.27 -6.63 -0.40
C ARG A 489 -21.41 -6.22 -1.34
N GLY A 490 -22.54 -5.79 -0.77
CA GLY A 490 -23.72 -5.40 -1.55
C GLY A 490 -24.28 -6.55 -2.39
N PHE A 491 -24.41 -6.35 -3.71
CA PHE A 491 -24.85 -7.41 -4.63
C PHE A 491 -23.75 -8.40 -5.03
N SER A 492 -22.46 -8.04 -4.87
CA SER A 492 -21.37 -8.93 -5.26
C SER A 492 -21.28 -10.15 -4.33
N LYS A 493 -21.03 -11.32 -4.91
CA LYS A 493 -20.74 -12.58 -4.19
C LYS A 493 -19.28 -13.00 -4.30
N GLU A 494 -18.49 -12.23 -5.03
CA GLU A 494 -17.07 -12.43 -5.33
C GLU A 494 -16.28 -11.15 -5.01
N GLY A 495 -14.96 -11.27 -4.91
CA GLY A 495 -14.06 -10.16 -4.56
C GLY A 495 -13.49 -10.26 -3.14
N ILE A 496 -12.84 -9.19 -2.70
CA ILE A 496 -12.16 -9.09 -1.40
C ILE A 496 -13.19 -8.94 -0.28
N GLU A 497 -13.02 -9.68 0.81
CA GLU A 497 -13.80 -9.51 2.04
C GLU A 497 -13.34 -8.25 2.79
N LEU A 498 -14.29 -7.38 3.16
CA LEU A 498 -14.01 -6.08 3.75
C LEU A 498 -14.63 -5.96 5.14
N HIS A 499 -13.91 -5.43 6.11
CA HIS A 499 -14.41 -5.15 7.45
C HIS A 499 -13.68 -3.95 8.05
N SER A 500 -14.18 -3.39 9.14
CA SER A 500 -13.58 -2.21 9.79
C SER A 500 -12.12 -2.42 10.16
N GLY A 501 -11.76 -3.64 10.55
CA GLY A 501 -10.37 -4.01 10.84
C GLY A 501 -9.43 -4.08 9.64
N ASN A 502 -9.88 -4.04 8.38
CA ASN A 502 -8.99 -4.06 7.21
C ASN A 502 -9.19 -2.86 6.26
N LEU A 503 -9.95 -1.86 6.70
CA LEU A 503 -10.25 -0.64 5.94
C LEU A 503 -9.84 0.59 6.72
N VAL A 504 -9.14 1.50 6.05
CA VAL A 504 -8.89 2.84 6.63
C VAL A 504 -10.25 3.51 6.79
N PRO A 505 -10.57 4.11 7.94
CA PRO A 505 -11.89 4.69 8.12
C PRO A 505 -12.09 5.88 7.20
N GLU A 506 -13.15 5.84 6.39
CA GLU A 506 -13.59 6.97 5.59
C GLU A 506 -15.07 7.20 5.91
N ILE A 507 -15.32 8.15 6.81
CA ILE A 507 -16.62 8.30 7.45
C ILE A 507 -17.70 8.47 6.39
N THR A 508 -18.67 7.57 6.44
CA THR A 508 -19.71 7.46 5.44
C THR A 508 -21.06 7.67 6.07
N VAL A 509 -21.87 8.54 5.50
CA VAL A 509 -23.18 8.89 6.04
C VAL A 509 -24.26 8.54 5.03
N ASN A 510 -25.32 7.89 5.51
CA ASN A 510 -26.55 7.66 4.77
C ASN A 510 -27.77 7.90 5.68
N VAL A 511 -28.98 7.62 5.20
CA VAL A 511 -30.23 7.83 5.95
C VAL A 511 -30.38 6.95 7.21
N ASP A 512 -29.61 5.86 7.32
CA ASP A 512 -29.59 4.92 8.44
C ASP A 512 -28.52 5.26 9.50
N GLY A 513 -27.67 6.25 9.24
CA GLY A 513 -26.66 6.73 10.19
C GLY A 513 -25.27 6.89 9.59
N VAL A 514 -24.26 6.60 10.39
CA VAL A 514 -22.83 6.77 10.07
C VAL A 514 -22.13 5.41 10.08
N PHE A 515 -21.28 5.20 9.08
CA PHE A 515 -20.58 3.96 8.78
C PHE A 515 -19.08 4.21 8.64
N TRP A 516 -18.31 3.14 8.82
CA TRP A 516 -16.85 3.16 8.86
C TRP A 516 -16.22 3.50 7.50
N HIS A 517 -16.83 3.08 6.39
CA HIS A 517 -16.24 3.19 5.05
C HIS A 517 -17.30 3.16 3.94
N PRO A 518 -17.09 3.80 2.76
CA PRO A 518 -18.09 3.83 1.70
C PRO A 518 -18.33 2.48 1.03
N LEU A 519 -17.43 1.51 1.20
CA LEU A 519 -17.57 0.20 0.52
C LEU A 519 -18.59 -0.73 1.17
N SER A 520 -19.13 -0.38 2.33
CA SER A 520 -20.22 -1.14 2.95
C SER A 520 -21.00 -0.25 3.91
N THR A 521 -22.32 -0.30 3.78
CA THR A 521 -23.27 0.27 4.74
C THR A 521 -24.04 -0.82 5.47
N ASP A 522 -23.43 -2.00 5.58
CA ASP A 522 -23.99 -3.13 6.33
C ASP A 522 -23.79 -2.90 7.85
N ALA A 523 -24.53 -3.65 8.67
CA ALA A 523 -24.55 -3.46 10.12
C ALA A 523 -23.18 -3.68 10.80
N ASP A 524 -22.31 -4.52 10.21
CA ASP A 524 -20.93 -4.75 10.69
C ASP A 524 -20.03 -3.52 10.55
N MET A 525 -20.42 -2.56 9.70
CA MET A 525 -19.67 -1.33 9.42
C MET A 525 -20.32 -0.09 10.05
N GLN A 526 -21.41 -0.24 10.78
CA GLN A 526 -22.14 0.88 11.36
C GLN A 526 -21.42 1.42 12.62
N VAL A 527 -21.11 2.71 12.60
CA VAL A 527 -20.46 3.45 13.70
C VAL A 527 -21.50 4.08 14.61
N ASN A 528 -22.56 4.63 14.02
CA ASN A 528 -23.65 5.26 14.76
C ASN A 528 -24.97 5.18 13.98
N ASN A 529 -26.08 5.11 14.70
CA ASN A 529 -27.43 5.10 14.11
C ASN A 529 -27.94 6.53 13.87
N GLU A 530 -27.35 7.51 14.56
CA GLU A 530 -27.67 8.92 14.38
C GLU A 530 -26.62 9.59 13.48
N ILE A 531 -27.11 10.36 12.50
CA ILE A 531 -26.27 11.11 11.57
C ILE A 531 -25.52 12.24 12.29
N PHE A 532 -26.14 12.82 13.32
CA PHE A 532 -25.65 14.01 14.01
C PHE A 532 -25.57 13.83 15.53
N PRO A 533 -24.68 14.56 16.20
CA PRO A 533 -23.59 15.36 15.60
C PRO A 533 -22.52 14.42 15.01
N LEU A 534 -21.97 14.78 13.85
CA LEU A 534 -20.93 14.04 13.13
C LEU A 534 -19.69 13.84 14.02
N ALA A 535 -19.39 14.83 14.87
CA ALA A 535 -18.32 14.79 15.85
C ALA A 535 -18.38 13.55 16.78
N ALA A 536 -19.58 13.08 17.13
CA ALA A 536 -19.73 11.89 17.98
C ALA A 536 -19.26 10.62 17.25
N SER A 537 -19.55 10.52 15.94
CA SER A 537 -19.10 9.40 15.11
C SER A 537 -17.60 9.47 14.85
N VAL A 538 -17.06 10.67 14.57
CA VAL A 538 -15.60 10.89 14.47
C VAL A 538 -14.89 10.45 15.75
N ALA A 539 -15.38 10.87 16.91
CA ALA A 539 -14.78 10.50 18.20
C ALA A 539 -14.83 8.99 18.44
N ARG A 540 -15.90 8.30 18.03
CA ARG A 540 -15.98 6.82 18.12
C ARG A 540 -14.96 6.12 17.24
N VAL A 541 -14.83 6.56 15.98
CA VAL A 541 -13.83 6.02 15.06
C VAL A 541 -12.43 6.28 15.59
N GLN A 542 -12.15 7.50 16.04
CA GLN A 542 -10.85 7.86 16.63
C GLN A 542 -10.56 7.01 17.86
N ALA A 543 -11.52 6.81 18.77
CA ALA A 543 -11.32 5.95 19.94
C ALA A 543 -11.05 4.48 19.56
N GLN A 544 -11.67 3.97 18.49
CA GLN A 544 -11.38 2.63 17.96
C GLN A 544 -9.99 2.55 17.33
N LEU A 545 -9.58 3.57 16.57
CA LEU A 545 -8.22 3.68 16.07
C LEU A 545 -7.23 3.75 17.23
N ASP A 546 -7.45 4.61 18.22
CA ASP A 546 -6.58 4.78 19.39
C ASP A 546 -6.49 3.50 20.24
N ALA A 547 -7.59 2.75 20.37
CA ALA A 547 -7.59 1.45 21.02
C ALA A 547 -6.78 0.41 20.22
N THR A 548 -6.74 0.54 18.90
CA THR A 548 -5.89 -0.25 17.99
C THR A 548 -4.45 0.27 17.97
N VAL A 549 -4.21 1.56 18.28
CA VAL A 549 -2.87 2.13 18.50
C VAL A 549 -2.20 1.55 19.76
N GLY A 550 -2.97 0.90 20.66
CA GLY A 550 -2.46 0.08 21.76
C GLY A 550 -2.40 -1.43 21.49
N MET A 551 -2.88 -1.90 20.33
CA MET A 551 -2.97 -3.31 19.92
C MET A 551 -2.80 -3.42 18.40
N ASP A 552 -1.61 -3.79 17.92
CA ASP A 552 -1.28 -4.20 16.53
C ASP A 552 -1.91 -3.37 15.40
N ALA A 553 -1.10 -2.59 14.67
CA ALA A 553 -1.56 -1.88 13.47
C ALA A 553 -1.98 -2.87 12.37
N VAL A 554 -3.28 -3.15 12.25
CA VAL A 554 -3.79 -3.91 11.10
C VAL A 554 -3.51 -3.10 9.82
N SER A 555 -2.97 -3.73 8.77
CA SER A 555 -2.81 -3.07 7.47
C SER A 555 -4.19 -2.74 6.90
N LEU A 556 -4.60 -1.51 7.13
CA LEU A 556 -5.86 -0.97 6.64
C LEU A 556 -5.70 -0.63 5.15
N MET A 557 -6.57 -1.16 4.31
CA MET A 557 -6.61 -0.84 2.88
C MET A 557 -7.21 0.55 2.67
N THR A 558 -6.59 1.35 1.80
CA THR A 558 -7.15 2.59 1.25
C THR A 558 -7.73 2.34 -0.13
N PHE A 559 -8.84 3.01 -0.45
CA PHE A 559 -9.61 2.72 -1.67
C PHE A 559 -9.96 3.98 -2.49
N THR A 560 -9.46 5.16 -2.10
CA THR A 560 -9.96 6.46 -2.61
C THR A 560 -8.90 7.53 -2.81
#